data_AF-E3NUY3-F1
#
_entry.id   AF-E3NUY3-F1
#
_cell.length_a   1.000
_cell.length_b   1.000
_cell.length_c   1.000
_cell.angle_alpha   90.00
_cell.angle_beta   90.00
_cell.angle_gamma   90.00
#
_symmetry.space_group_name_H-M   'P 1'
#
loop_
_entity.id
_entity.type
_entity.pdbx_description
1 polymer ?
#
loop_
_entity_poly.entity_id
_entity_poly.type
_entity_poly.pdbx_seq_one_letter_code
_entity_poly.pdbx_strand_id
1 'polypeptide(L)'
;MESLRMFLYDLSNLMSTSNNSIKTNEEIEEIRDLLSSMISNLKKAHPKKGIILKLHLLCAHLMPYLEKHRSWGKVSEQGIEMIHQVFKKLQLLYAPVRDLVRNASLLVQSHANNNMVYDVGEWWNE
;
A
#
# COMPACT_ATOMS: atom_id res chain seq x y z
N MET A 1 15.74 -11.24 -23.48
CA MET A 1 15.52 -11.77 -22.11
C MET A 1 16.19 -10.90 -21.06
N GLU A 2 17.40 -10.39 -21.30
CA GLU A 2 18.11 -9.55 -20.33
C GLU A 2 17.36 -8.28 -19.91
N SER A 3 16.81 -7.52 -20.86
CA SER A 3 16.05 -6.30 -20.52
C SER A 3 14.79 -6.59 -19.69
N LEU A 4 14.18 -7.77 -19.84
CA LEU A 4 13.03 -8.17 -19.03
C LEU A 4 13.47 -8.53 -17.60
N ARG A 5 14.60 -9.23 -17.47
CA ARG A 5 15.23 -9.51 -16.17
C ARG A 5 15.56 -8.22 -15.44
N MET A 6 16.22 -7.27 -16.11
CA MET A 6 16.55 -5.96 -15.55
C MET A 6 15.30 -5.17 -15.16
N PHE A 7 14.26 -5.16 -16.01
CA PHE A 7 12.98 -4.57 -15.66
C PHE A 7 12.39 -5.14 -14.35
N LEU A 8 12.43 -6.47 -14.16
CA LEU A 8 11.91 -7.11 -12.96
C LEU A 8 12.74 -6.78 -11.71
N TYR A 9 14.05 -6.66 -11.84
CA TYR A 9 14.92 -6.20 -10.75
C TYR A 9 14.64 -4.74 -10.38
N ASP A 10 14.56 -3.85 -11.36
CA ASP A 10 14.24 -2.44 -11.13
C ASP A 10 12.87 -2.30 -10.47
N LEU A 11 11.87 -3.06 -10.93
CA LEU A 11 10.54 -3.11 -10.32
C LEU A 11 10.61 -3.59 -8.86
N SER A 12 11.35 -4.66 -8.58
CA SER A 12 11.50 -5.17 -7.21
C SER A 12 12.13 -4.13 -6.28
N ASN A 13 13.20 -3.45 -6.73
CA ASN A 13 13.88 -2.41 -5.96
C ASN A 13 12.96 -1.22 -5.75
N LEU A 14 12.27 -0.77 -6.79
CA LEU A 14 11.32 0.33 -6.72
C LEU A 14 10.20 0.02 -5.72
N MET A 15 9.61 -1.18 -5.77
CA MET A 15 8.55 -1.60 -4.84
C MET A 15 9.05 -1.69 -3.39
N SER A 16 10.32 -1.96 -3.14
CA SER A 16 10.87 -1.98 -1.77
C SER A 16 10.82 -0.59 -1.10
N THR A 17 10.76 0.47 -1.90
CA THR A 17 10.66 1.85 -1.41
C THR A 17 9.22 2.28 -1.09
N SER A 18 8.22 1.48 -1.46
CA SER A 18 6.78 1.82 -1.33
C SER A 18 6.26 1.64 0.10
N ASN A 19 6.82 2.40 1.04
CA ASN A 19 6.46 2.37 2.45
C ASN A 19 5.86 3.69 2.93
N ASN A 20 5.48 3.75 4.21
CA ASN A 20 4.83 4.91 4.82
C ASN A 20 5.80 6.01 5.26
N SER A 21 7.12 5.84 5.06
CA SER A 21 8.09 6.86 5.47
C SER A 21 7.94 8.12 4.64
N ILE A 22 8.32 9.25 5.24
CA ILE A 22 8.52 10.50 4.50
C ILE A 22 9.87 10.40 3.81
N LYS A 23 9.88 10.63 2.49
CA LYS A 23 11.05 10.54 1.64
C LYS A 23 11.85 11.85 1.65
N THR A 24 13.15 11.73 1.81
CA THR A 24 14.09 12.84 1.62
C THR A 24 14.19 13.20 0.13
N ASN A 25 14.84 14.32 -0.19
CA ASN A 25 15.01 14.69 -1.60
C ASN A 25 15.93 13.70 -2.32
N GLU A 26 16.92 13.18 -1.61
CA GLU A 26 17.87 12.18 -2.07
C GLU A 26 17.15 10.87 -2.39
N GLU A 27 16.30 10.37 -1.48
CA GLU A 27 15.48 9.17 -1.71
C GLU A 27 14.52 9.35 -2.90
N ILE A 28 13.95 10.54 -3.08
CA ILE A 28 13.08 10.82 -4.24
C ILE A 28 13.88 10.75 -5.55
N GLU A 29 15.12 11.23 -5.56
CA GLU A 29 15.95 11.16 -6.76
C GLU A 29 16.41 9.73 -7.06
N GLU A 30 16.77 8.94 -6.04
CA GLU A 30 17.04 7.51 -6.20
C GLU A 30 15.83 6.77 -6.80
N ILE A 31 14.62 7.08 -6.33
CA ILE A 31 13.38 6.53 -6.90
C ILE A 31 13.19 6.96 -8.36
N ARG A 32 13.54 8.20 -8.72
CA ARG A 32 13.47 8.70 -10.10
C ARG A 32 14.39 7.93 -11.03
N ASP A 33 15.62 7.66 -10.59
CA ASP A 33 16.61 6.91 -11.35
C ASP A 33 16.17 5.47 -11.56
N LEU A 34 15.68 4.80 -10.50
CA LEU A 34 15.10 3.46 -10.58
C LEU A 34 13.92 3.42 -11.56
N LEU A 35 12.99 4.39 -11.48
CA LEU A 35 11.84 4.45 -12.37
C LEU A 35 12.27 4.65 -13.83
N SER A 36 13.27 5.50 -14.07
CA SER A 36 13.80 5.78 -15.40
C SER A 36 14.48 4.55 -16.02
N SER A 37 15.29 3.84 -15.23
CA SER A 37 15.88 2.55 -15.62
C SER A 37 14.81 1.52 -15.96
N MET A 38 13.81 1.37 -15.08
CA MET A 38 12.70 0.45 -15.27
C MET A 38 11.95 0.72 -16.57
N ILE A 39 11.61 1.99 -16.87
CA ILE A 39 10.92 2.39 -18.10
C ILE A 39 11.77 2.09 -19.33
N SER A 40 13.07 2.37 -19.28
CA SER A 40 14.01 2.07 -20.37
C SER A 40 14.06 0.57 -20.66
N ASN A 41 14.17 -0.25 -19.62
CA ASN A 41 14.21 -1.71 -19.72
C ASN A 41 12.88 -2.29 -20.23
N LEU A 42 11.74 -1.74 -19.81
CA LEU A 42 10.41 -2.10 -20.29
C LEU A 42 10.27 -1.83 -21.80
N LYS A 43 10.67 -0.63 -22.26
CA LYS A 43 10.62 -0.26 -23.69
C LYS A 43 11.49 -1.17 -24.55
N LYS A 44 12.67 -1.57 -24.06
CA LYS A 44 13.55 -2.53 -24.75
C LYS A 44 12.96 -3.94 -24.78
N ALA A 45 12.37 -4.39 -23.67
CA ALA A 45 11.79 -5.73 -23.57
C ALA A 45 10.52 -5.89 -24.43
N HIS A 46 9.69 -4.85 -24.50
CA HIS A 46 8.39 -4.89 -25.16
C HIS A 46 8.10 -3.62 -25.99
N PRO A 47 8.82 -3.37 -27.09
CA PRO A 47 8.74 -2.11 -27.85
C PRO A 47 7.39 -1.87 -28.55
N LYS A 48 6.60 -2.92 -28.78
CA LYS A 48 5.32 -2.87 -29.50
C LYS A 48 4.09 -3.11 -28.62
N LYS A 49 4.27 -3.31 -27.31
CA LYS A 49 3.14 -3.59 -26.41
C LYS A 49 2.67 -2.29 -25.74
N GLY A 50 1.36 -2.18 -25.57
CA GLY A 50 0.78 -1.20 -24.66
C GLY A 50 1.08 -1.55 -23.20
N ILE A 51 0.85 -0.58 -22.32
CA ILE A 51 0.96 -0.76 -20.87
C ILE A 51 -0.44 -0.83 -20.26
N ILE A 52 -0.58 -1.62 -19.20
CA ILE A 52 -1.80 -1.63 -18.39
C ILE A 52 -1.91 -0.36 -17.56
N LEU A 53 -3.13 -0.01 -17.14
CA LEU A 53 -3.40 1.20 -16.35
C LEU A 53 -2.51 1.32 -15.11
N LYS A 54 -2.34 0.23 -14.34
CA LYS A 54 -1.50 0.24 -13.13
C LYS A 54 -0.03 0.58 -13.44
N LEU A 55 0.49 0.06 -14.56
CA LEU A 55 1.85 0.33 -14.99
C LEU A 55 2.00 1.76 -15.55
N HIS A 56 0.97 2.29 -16.21
CA HIS A 56 0.91 3.69 -16.60
C HIS A 56 0.95 4.63 -15.40
N LEU A 57 0.13 4.37 -14.37
CA LEU A 57 0.13 5.13 -13.12
C LEU A 57 1.51 5.17 -12.48
N LEU A 58 2.19 4.02 -12.41
CA LEU A 58 3.55 3.93 -11.90
C LEU A 58 4.53 4.77 -12.73
N CYS A 59 4.55 4.59 -14.05
CA CYS A 59 5.54 5.23 -14.93
C CYS A 59 5.32 6.74 -15.11
N ALA A 60 4.08 7.22 -15.08
CA ALA A 60 3.75 8.61 -15.42
C ALA A 60 3.41 9.48 -14.20
N HIS A 61 2.92 8.88 -13.12
CA HIS A 61 2.34 9.63 -12.00
C HIS A 61 3.05 9.43 -10.66
N LEU A 62 3.98 8.47 -10.54
CA LEU A 62 4.71 8.26 -9.29
C LEU A 62 5.52 9.49 -8.88
N MET A 63 6.32 10.07 -9.80
CA MET A 63 7.20 11.20 -9.44
C MET A 63 6.43 12.46 -9.04
N PRO A 64 5.43 12.94 -9.83
CA PRO A 64 4.62 14.07 -9.40
C PRO A 64 3.93 13.85 -8.05
N TYR A 65 3.51 12.61 -7.79
CA TYR A 65 2.90 12.24 -6.52
C TYR A 65 3.91 12.29 -5.36
N LEU A 66 5.10 11.70 -5.53
CA LEU A 66 6.15 11.71 -4.51
C LEU A 66 6.69 13.11 -4.22
N GLU A 67 6.86 13.95 -5.23
CA GLU A 67 7.30 15.34 -5.05
C GLU A 67 6.29 16.15 -4.22
N LYS A 68 4.99 15.91 -4.45
CA LYS A 68 3.91 16.61 -3.74
C LYS A 68 3.68 16.09 -2.32
N HIS A 69 3.65 14.77 -2.14
CA HIS A 69 3.20 14.14 -0.91
C HIS A 69 4.34 13.59 -0.04
N ARG A 70 5.54 13.45 -0.62
CA ARG A 70 6.76 12.91 0.01
C ARG A 70 6.60 11.52 0.61
N SER A 71 5.51 10.80 0.35
CA SER A 71 5.29 9.46 0.90
C SER A 71 4.48 8.63 -0.07
N TRP A 72 4.91 7.40 -0.30
CA TRP A 72 4.25 6.49 -1.24
C TRP A 72 3.13 5.70 -0.57
N GLY A 73 3.41 5.02 0.54
CA GLY A 73 2.49 4.08 1.18
C GLY A 73 1.40 4.74 2.03
N LYS A 74 1.57 5.99 2.45
CA LYS A 74 0.71 6.64 3.46
C LYS A 74 -0.78 6.72 3.05
N VAL A 75 -1.07 6.82 1.76
CA VAL A 75 -2.45 6.84 1.23
C VAL A 75 -2.88 5.49 0.64
N SER A 76 -2.11 4.42 0.89
CA SER A 76 -2.44 3.10 0.38
C SER A 76 -3.68 2.52 1.08
N GLU A 77 -4.40 1.68 0.36
CA GLU A 77 -5.58 0.97 0.88
C GLU A 77 -5.23 -0.16 1.86
N GLN A 78 -3.94 -0.43 2.10
CA GLN A 78 -3.51 -1.53 2.99
C GLN A 78 -4.04 -1.37 4.41
N GLY A 79 -4.15 -0.12 4.91
CA GLY A 79 -4.76 0.14 6.21
C GLY A 79 -6.24 -0.23 6.25
N ILE A 80 -6.99 0.02 5.17
CA ILE A 80 -8.41 -0.34 5.06
C ILE A 80 -8.56 -1.86 4.95
N GLU A 81 -7.69 -2.52 4.19
CA GLU A 81 -7.74 -3.98 4.04
C GLU A 81 -7.44 -4.72 5.36
N MET A 82 -6.54 -4.20 6.18
CA MET A 82 -6.34 -4.71 7.54
C MET A 82 -7.64 -4.60 8.37
N ILE A 83 -8.32 -3.45 8.32
CA ILE A 83 -9.58 -3.24 9.03
C ILE A 83 -10.64 -4.24 8.55
N HIS A 84 -10.75 -4.49 7.24
CA HIS A 84 -11.68 -5.50 6.70
C HIS A 84 -11.47 -6.89 7.30
N GLN A 85 -10.21 -7.29 7.52
CA GLN A 85 -9.92 -8.59 8.16
C GLN A 85 -10.39 -8.64 9.61
N VAL A 86 -10.25 -7.54 10.35
CA VAL A 86 -10.78 -7.42 11.73
C VAL A 86 -12.30 -7.55 11.73
N PHE A 87 -13.00 -6.85 10.82
CA PHE A 87 -14.45 -6.96 10.69
C PHE A 87 -14.91 -8.38 10.39
N LYS A 88 -14.24 -9.11 9.49
CA LYS A 88 -14.58 -10.52 9.19
C LYS A 88 -14.48 -11.41 10.44
N LYS A 89 -13.45 -11.24 11.26
CA LYS A 89 -13.31 -12.00 12.52
C LYS A 89 -14.44 -11.68 13.50
N LEU A 90 -14.77 -10.41 13.67
CA LEU A 90 -15.83 -9.98 14.57
C LEU A 90 -17.22 -10.43 14.09
N GLN A 91 -17.45 -10.45 12.78
CA GLN A 91 -18.69 -10.98 12.19
C GLN A 91 -18.91 -12.46 12.53
N LEU A 92 -17.84 -13.27 12.49
CA LEU A 92 -17.91 -14.67 12.92
C LEU A 92 -18.18 -14.80 14.42
N LEU A 93 -17.51 -13.97 15.24
CA LEU A 93 -17.67 -13.96 16.69
C LEU A 93 -19.10 -13.60 17.11
N TYR A 94 -19.69 -12.58 16.47
CA TYR A 94 -21.04 -12.11 16.77
C TYR A 94 -22.12 -12.77 15.90
N ALA A 95 -21.80 -13.74 15.04
CA ALA A 95 -22.76 -14.48 14.24
C ALA A 95 -23.96 -15.05 15.05
N PRO A 96 -23.81 -15.48 16.32
CA PRO A 96 -24.96 -15.92 17.14
C PRO A 96 -25.96 -14.80 17.51
N VAL A 97 -25.56 -13.53 17.41
CA VAL A 97 -26.40 -12.37 17.74
C VAL A 97 -27.36 -12.10 16.57
N ARG A 98 -28.61 -12.56 16.71
CA ARG A 98 -29.65 -12.48 15.67
C ARG A 98 -30.23 -11.08 15.47
N ASP A 99 -30.18 -10.23 16.50
CA ASP A 99 -30.58 -8.83 16.41
C ASP A 99 -29.52 -8.05 15.62
N LEU A 100 -29.89 -7.59 14.43
CA LEU A 100 -29.01 -6.88 13.51
C LEU A 100 -28.49 -5.57 14.08
N VAL A 101 -29.33 -4.83 14.81
CA VAL A 101 -28.92 -3.55 15.41
C VAL A 101 -27.89 -3.82 16.49
N ARG A 102 -28.16 -4.79 17.36
CA ARG A 102 -27.23 -5.19 18.41
C ARG A 102 -25.93 -5.76 17.85
N ASN A 103 -26.00 -6.57 16.80
CA ASN A 103 -24.83 -7.12 16.12
C ASN A 103 -23.94 -6.00 15.56
N ALA A 104 -24.53 -5.05 14.84
CA ALA A 104 -23.81 -3.89 14.30
C ALA A 104 -23.20 -3.03 15.42
N SER A 105 -23.93 -2.78 16.50
CA SER A 105 -23.40 -2.05 17.67
C SER A 105 -22.20 -2.75 18.28
N LEU A 106 -22.21 -4.08 18.40
CA LEU A 106 -21.09 -4.86 18.93
C LEU A 106 -19.86 -4.81 18.00
N LEU A 107 -20.05 -4.86 16.68
CA LEU A 107 -18.96 -4.70 15.71
C LEU A 107 -18.27 -3.33 15.86
N VAL A 108 -19.07 -2.26 15.89
CA VAL A 108 -18.55 -0.89 16.02
C VAL A 108 -17.89 -0.68 17.37
N GLN A 109 -18.51 -1.14 18.46
CA GLN A 109 -17.97 -1.01 19.81
C GLN A 109 -16.66 -1.78 19.98
N SER A 110 -16.58 -3.01 19.47
CA SER A 110 -15.33 -3.80 19.53
C SER A 110 -14.19 -3.12 18.77
N HIS A 111 -14.48 -2.52 17.61
CA HIS A 111 -13.48 -1.76 16.87
C HIS A 111 -13.07 -0.47 17.61
N ALA A 112 -14.01 0.29 18.15
CA ALA A 112 -13.73 1.50 18.93
C ALA A 112 -12.88 1.21 20.17
N ASN A 113 -13.16 0.11 20.87
CA ASN A 113 -12.36 -0.32 22.01
C ASN A 113 -10.92 -0.66 21.60
N ASN A 114 -10.73 -1.39 20.50
CA ASN A 114 -9.38 -1.70 19.99
C ASN A 114 -8.61 -0.43 19.58
N ASN A 115 -9.28 0.53 18.95
CA ASN A 115 -8.65 1.81 18.61
C ASN A 115 -8.22 2.57 19.87
N MET A 116 -9.09 2.62 20.89
CA MET A 116 -8.75 3.27 22.16
C MET A 116 -7.53 2.65 22.83
N VAL A 117 -7.44 1.31 22.91
CA VAL A 117 -6.27 0.61 23.46
C VAL A 117 -4.99 0.92 22.68
N TYR A 118 -5.08 0.99 21.35
CA TYR A 118 -3.94 1.34 20.51
C TYR A 118 -3.50 2.79 20.71
N ASP A 119 -4.45 3.73 20.74
CA ASP A 119 -4.20 5.17 20.84
C ASP A 119 -3.63 5.58 22.20
N VAL A 120 -4.03 4.91 23.28
CA VAL A 120 -3.49 5.18 24.62
C VAL A 120 -2.10 4.56 24.85
N GLY A 121 -1.58 3.78 23.89
CA GLY A 121 -0.27 3.14 24.00
C GLY A 121 -0.19 2.04 25.06
N GLU A 122 -1.33 1.57 25.58
CA GLU A 122 -1.43 0.43 26.49
C GLU A 122 -1.34 -0.90 25.70
N TRP A 123 -0.23 -1.07 24.97
CA TRP A 123 0.25 -2.40 24.64
C TRP A 123 0.93 -2.96 25.89
N TRP A 124 0.14 -3.59 26.75
CA TRP A 124 0.65 -4.30 27.91
C TRP A 124 1.54 -5.45 27.43
N ASN A 125 2.87 -5.25 27.52
CA ASN A 125 3.96 -6.22 27.52
C ASN A 125 3.69 -7.58 26.85
N GLU A 126 4.18 -7.77 25.62
CA GLU A 126 4.68 -9.06 25.14
C GLU A 126 6.18 -8.96 24.82
#